data_AF-A0A7C9DG90-F1
#
_entry.id   AF-A0A7C9DG90-F1
#
_cell.length_a   1.000
_cell.length_b   1.000
_cell.length_c   1.000
_cell.angle_alpha   90.00
_cell.angle_beta   90.00
_cell.angle_gamma   90.00
#
_symmetry.space_group_name_H-M   'P 1'
#
loop_
_entity.id
_entity.type
_entity.pdbx_description
1 polymer ?
#
loop_
_entity_poly.entity_id
_entity_poly.type
_entity_poly.pdbx_seq_one_letter_code
_entity_poly.pdbx_strand_id
1 'polypeptide(L)'
;FWLNSMTMRDICVKGLVERNLPGYAIGGLAGGESKDSFWRVVAQCTAALPEDKPRYVMGVGYPLDIVVCSALGADMYDCVYPTRTARFGTALIPEGVLKLKHHAMAEDTRSIDPSCSCMVCKTYTRAYIHCLVTKDAMGSQLVSYHNLYYMIKLSRDLHTSIIEGSFPELYAIFYRRCFPKGMYLNGSAMPWMLLESISCHAVILQLALKIRSNYRCCGISTRPRER
;
A
#
# COMPACT_ATOMS: atom_id res chain seq x y z
N PHE A 1 -7.50 18.18 15.39
CA PHE A 1 -6.80 19.40 14.95
C PHE A 1 -5.36 19.54 15.47
N TRP A 2 -4.97 18.99 16.63
CA TRP A 2 -3.58 19.06 17.14
C TRP A 2 -2.60 17.98 16.62
N LEU A 3 -3.10 16.91 16.00
CA LEU A 3 -2.28 15.73 15.61
C LEU A 3 -1.41 15.94 14.35
N ASN A 4 -1.68 16.96 13.52
CA ASN A 4 -0.93 17.21 12.27
C ASN A 4 0.04 18.39 12.34
N SER A 5 0.32 18.92 13.53
CA SER A 5 1.39 19.90 13.70
C SER A 5 2.75 19.23 13.49
N MET A 6 3.47 19.62 12.42
CA MET A 6 4.81 19.12 12.12
C MET A 6 5.76 19.33 13.31
N THR A 7 5.68 20.49 13.97
CA THR A 7 6.50 20.81 15.15
C THR A 7 6.25 19.87 16.32
N MET A 8 4.99 19.52 16.59
CA MET A 8 4.66 18.58 17.67
C MET A 8 5.17 17.16 17.37
N ARG A 9 5.19 16.78 16.09
CA ARG A 9 5.75 15.49 15.67
C ARG A 9 7.27 15.45 15.86
N ASP A 10 7.99 16.53 15.59
CA ASP A 10 9.44 16.60 15.87
C ASP A 10 9.76 16.45 17.35
N ILE A 11 9.00 17.12 18.22
CA ILE A 11 9.14 17.00 19.68
C ILE A 11 8.90 15.56 20.12
N CYS A 12 7.83 14.93 19.59
CA CYS A 12 7.50 13.55 19.89
C CYS A 12 8.60 12.57 19.43
N VAL A 13 9.09 12.72 18.19
CA VAL A 13 10.16 11.86 17.65
C VAL A 13 11.42 11.97 18.51
N LYS A 14 11.86 13.19 18.86
CA LYS A 14 13.05 13.38 19.73
C LYS A 14 12.90 12.64 21.06
N GLY A 15 11.79 12.83 21.76
CA GLY A 15 11.54 12.15 23.04
C GLY A 15 11.33 10.63 22.94
N LEU A 16 10.96 10.11 21.77
CA LEU A 16 10.91 8.67 21.53
C LEU A 16 12.29 8.10 21.24
N VAL A 17 13.09 8.78 20.42
CA VAL A 17 14.44 8.33 20.03
C VAL A 17 15.39 8.26 21.23
N GLU A 18 15.29 9.21 22.16
CA GLU A 18 16.05 9.21 23.43
C GLU A 18 15.83 7.94 24.26
N ARG A 19 14.69 7.27 24.10
CA ARG A 19 14.36 6.03 24.83
C ARG A 19 14.93 4.76 24.20
N ASN A 20 15.53 4.85 23.01
CA ASN A 20 16.14 3.73 22.27
C ASN A 20 15.22 2.49 22.20
N LEU A 21 14.00 2.68 21.71
CA LEU A 21 13.01 1.60 21.59
C LEU A 21 13.42 0.59 20.49
N PRO A 22 12.90 -0.64 20.52
CA PRO A 22 13.17 -1.64 19.48
C PRO A 22 12.53 -1.30 18.12
N GLY A 23 11.56 -0.38 18.07
CA GLY A 23 10.89 0.06 16.85
C GLY A 23 9.97 1.26 17.13
N TYR A 24 9.54 1.95 16.08
CA TYR A 24 8.78 3.19 16.19
C TYR A 24 7.52 3.16 15.33
N ALA A 25 6.40 3.56 15.93
CA ALA A 25 5.11 3.65 15.23
C ALA A 25 4.77 5.09 14.86
N ILE A 26 4.29 5.29 13.64
CA ILE A 26 3.79 6.56 13.12
C ILE A 26 2.25 6.45 13.12
N GLY A 27 1.65 7.05 14.14
CA GLY A 27 0.20 7.06 14.36
C GLY A 27 -0.45 8.42 14.10
N GLY A 28 -1.77 8.47 14.30
CA GLY A 28 -2.55 9.71 14.15
C GLY A 28 -2.70 10.18 12.71
N LEU A 29 -2.74 9.23 11.76
CA LEU A 29 -2.81 9.44 10.31
C LEU A 29 -4.08 8.85 9.68
N ALA A 30 -5.05 8.47 10.51
CA ALA A 30 -6.18 7.64 10.10
C ALA A 30 -7.44 8.48 9.84
N GLY A 31 -7.52 9.08 8.64
CA GLY A 31 -8.80 9.10 7.91
C GLY A 31 -9.50 10.44 7.68
N GLY A 32 -8.87 11.58 7.94
CA GLY A 32 -9.49 12.90 7.71
C GLY A 32 -8.65 13.93 6.97
N GLU A 33 -7.32 13.74 6.88
CA GLU A 33 -6.45 14.70 6.20
C GLU A 33 -6.37 14.48 4.68
N SER A 34 -5.92 15.52 3.98
CA SER A 34 -5.57 15.40 2.58
C SER A 34 -4.42 14.41 2.41
N LYS A 35 -4.39 13.71 1.27
CA LYS A 35 -3.30 12.79 0.91
C LYS A 35 -1.93 13.45 0.94
N ASP A 36 -1.88 14.74 0.59
CA ASP A 36 -0.69 15.58 0.70
C ASP A 36 -0.15 15.60 2.14
N SER A 37 -0.99 16.08 3.07
CA SER A 37 -0.62 16.23 4.47
C SER A 37 -0.20 14.89 5.07
N PHE A 38 -0.91 13.82 4.71
CA PHE A 38 -0.59 12.47 5.12
C PHE A 38 0.85 12.06 4.71
N TRP A 39 1.19 12.18 3.43
CA TRP A 39 2.52 11.79 2.95
C TRP A 39 3.64 12.67 3.48
N ARG A 40 3.43 13.99 3.61
CA ARG A 40 4.42 14.90 4.22
C ARG A 40 4.76 14.50 5.65
N VAL A 41 3.74 14.16 6.44
CA VAL A 41 3.94 13.70 7.81
C VAL A 41 4.73 12.40 7.85
N VAL A 42 4.38 11.43 7.00
CA VAL A 42 5.14 10.17 6.93
C VAL A 42 6.60 10.45 6.58
N ALA A 43 6.86 11.25 5.55
CA ALA A 43 8.22 11.60 5.12
C ALA A 43 9.05 12.29 6.22
N GLN A 44 8.44 13.23 6.94
CA GLN A 44 9.09 13.91 8.06
C GLN A 44 9.45 12.92 9.18
N CYS A 45 8.49 12.09 9.59
CA CYS A 45 8.70 11.13 10.66
C CYS A 45 9.74 10.07 10.27
N THR A 46 9.66 9.48 9.07
CA THR A 46 10.63 8.46 8.64
C THR A 46 12.04 9.01 8.49
N ALA A 47 12.20 10.28 8.09
CA ALA A 47 13.51 10.93 8.01
C ALA A 47 14.15 11.22 9.37
N ALA A 48 13.34 11.48 10.40
CA ALA A 48 13.82 11.78 11.76
C ALA A 48 14.00 10.52 12.64
N LEU A 49 13.45 9.37 12.22
CA LEU A 49 13.56 8.10 12.94
C LEU A 49 14.85 7.34 12.59
N PRO A 50 15.46 6.63 13.56
CA PRO A 50 16.66 5.82 13.33
C PRO A 50 16.51 4.85 12.15
N GLU A 51 17.55 4.72 11.33
CA GLU A 51 17.54 3.86 10.13
C GLU A 51 17.69 2.38 10.45
N ASP A 52 18.25 2.05 11.62
CA ASP A 52 18.49 0.68 12.11
C ASP A 52 17.27 0.09 12.83
N LYS A 53 16.14 0.80 12.88
CA LYS A 53 14.94 0.42 13.63
C LYS A 53 13.71 0.40 12.71
N PRO A 54 12.81 -0.59 12.88
CA PRO A 54 11.61 -0.70 12.07
C PRO A 54 10.63 0.46 12.32
N ARG A 55 10.03 0.94 11.23
CA ARG A 55 9.07 2.05 11.20
C ARG A 55 7.70 1.52 10.79
N TYR A 56 6.75 1.58 11.71
CA TYR A 56 5.40 1.05 11.56
C TYR A 56 4.39 2.17 11.32
N VAL A 57 3.77 2.24 10.14
CA VAL A 57 2.73 3.22 9.83
C VAL A 57 1.35 2.63 10.10
N MET A 58 0.66 3.17 11.09
CA MET A 58 -0.58 2.60 11.61
C MET A 58 -1.80 2.99 10.78
N GLY A 59 -2.67 2.01 10.49
CA GLY A 59 -3.98 2.25 9.87
C GLY A 59 -3.97 2.52 8.36
N VAL A 60 -2.87 2.22 7.67
CA VAL A 60 -2.69 2.45 6.22
C VAL A 60 -2.87 1.15 5.45
N GLY A 61 -3.85 1.12 4.55
CA GLY A 61 -4.22 -0.09 3.82
C GLY A 61 -4.62 0.09 2.37
N TYR A 62 -4.64 1.33 1.86
CA TYR A 62 -4.87 1.53 0.44
C TYR A 62 -3.60 1.17 -0.33
N PRO A 63 -3.68 0.35 -1.40
CA PRO A 63 -2.49 -0.15 -2.11
C PRO A 63 -1.49 0.95 -2.52
N LEU A 64 -1.97 2.07 -3.06
CA LEU A 64 -1.10 3.20 -3.43
C LEU A 64 -0.38 3.81 -2.23
N ASP A 65 -1.07 3.95 -1.09
CA ASP A 65 -0.45 4.52 0.10
C ASP A 65 0.67 3.62 0.62
N ILE A 66 0.48 2.30 0.59
CA ILE A 66 1.53 1.35 0.98
C ILE A 66 2.76 1.49 0.09
N VAL A 67 2.56 1.56 -1.23
CA VAL A 67 3.69 1.74 -2.17
C VAL A 67 4.43 3.05 -1.89
N VAL A 68 3.70 4.16 -1.70
CA VAL A 68 4.31 5.47 -1.45
C VAL A 68 4.99 5.52 -0.08
N CYS A 69 4.35 5.05 0.99
CA CYS A 69 4.94 5.00 2.32
C CYS A 69 6.20 4.12 2.36
N SER A 70 6.24 3.03 1.59
CA SER A 70 7.44 2.20 1.49
C SER A 70 8.59 2.95 0.80
N ALA A 71 8.29 3.73 -0.23
CA ALA A 71 9.27 4.63 -0.82
C ALA A 71 9.78 5.71 0.16
N LEU A 72 8.92 6.16 1.08
CA LEU A 72 9.27 7.11 2.15
C LEU A 72 10.02 6.45 3.32
N GLY A 73 10.25 5.13 3.30
CA GLY A 73 11.04 4.42 4.30
C GLY A 73 10.23 3.84 5.47
N ALA A 74 8.95 3.53 5.26
CA ALA A 74 8.15 2.73 6.19
C ALA A 74 8.28 1.22 5.92
N ASP A 75 8.28 0.42 6.99
CA ASP A 75 8.57 -1.02 6.95
C ASP A 75 7.33 -1.88 7.25
N MET A 76 6.43 -1.40 8.11
CA MET A 76 5.28 -2.17 8.58
C MET A 76 3.98 -1.39 8.41
N TYR A 77 2.89 -2.13 8.18
CA TYR A 77 1.55 -1.59 7.97
C TYR A 77 0.49 -2.49 8.60
N ASP A 78 -0.61 -1.89 9.02
CA ASP A 78 -1.85 -2.58 9.36
C ASP A 78 -3.04 -1.81 8.82
N CYS A 79 -4.08 -2.54 8.40
CA CYS A 79 -5.34 -1.90 8.10
C CYS A 79 -6.48 -2.92 8.01
N VAL A 80 -7.67 -2.49 8.43
CA VAL A 80 -8.92 -3.23 8.18
C VAL A 80 -9.41 -3.09 6.74
N TYR A 81 -8.78 -2.25 5.90
CA TYR A 81 -9.23 -1.97 4.53
C TYR A 81 -9.56 -3.22 3.70
N PRO A 82 -8.69 -4.24 3.55
CA PRO A 82 -8.99 -5.40 2.72
C PRO A 82 -10.24 -6.17 3.18
N THR A 83 -10.42 -6.38 4.48
CA THR A 83 -11.56 -7.13 5.04
C THR A 83 -12.83 -6.28 5.19
N ARG A 84 -12.69 -4.97 5.43
CA ARG A 84 -13.81 -4.03 5.43
C ARG A 84 -14.41 -3.87 4.04
N THR A 85 -13.57 -3.64 3.03
CA THR A 85 -13.99 -3.48 1.63
C THR A 85 -14.58 -4.78 1.06
N ALA A 86 -14.07 -5.94 1.49
CA ALA A 86 -14.64 -7.23 1.14
C ALA A 86 -16.08 -7.43 1.65
N ARG A 87 -16.41 -6.95 2.86
CA ARG A 87 -17.78 -6.99 3.41
C ARG A 87 -18.78 -6.19 2.57
N PHE A 88 -18.31 -5.13 1.92
CA PHE A 88 -19.11 -4.38 0.95
C PHE A 88 -19.15 -5.02 -0.45
N GLY A 89 -18.56 -6.21 -0.61
CA GLY A 89 -18.54 -6.90 -1.90
C GLY A 89 -17.60 -6.27 -2.90
N THR A 90 -16.50 -5.67 -2.43
CA THR A 90 -15.51 -5.03 -3.30
C THR A 90 -14.19 -5.79 -3.21
N ALA A 91 -13.70 -6.25 -4.36
CA ALA A 91 -12.43 -6.94 -4.48
C ALA A 91 -11.31 -5.98 -4.93
N LEU A 92 -10.10 -6.19 -4.43
CA LEU A 92 -8.90 -5.47 -4.87
C LEU A 92 -8.35 -6.13 -6.13
N ILE A 93 -8.06 -5.31 -7.15
CA ILE A 93 -7.47 -5.75 -8.41
C ILE A 93 -6.34 -4.80 -8.80
N PRO A 94 -5.40 -5.18 -9.69
CA PRO A 94 -4.30 -4.30 -10.09
C PRO A 94 -4.74 -2.94 -10.65
N GLU A 95 -5.90 -2.90 -11.30
CA GLU A 95 -6.50 -1.69 -11.89
C GLU A 95 -7.29 -0.85 -10.87
N GLY A 96 -7.34 -1.27 -9.60
CA GLY A 96 -8.04 -0.57 -8.53
C GLY A 96 -9.01 -1.49 -7.79
N VAL A 97 -10.32 -1.28 -7.98
CA VAL A 97 -11.36 -2.00 -7.23
C VAL A 97 -12.44 -2.56 -8.15
N LEU A 98 -12.87 -3.78 -7.87
CA LEU A 98 -13.97 -4.45 -8.57
C LEU A 98 -15.18 -4.56 -7.64
N LYS A 99 -16.29 -3.89 -8.00
CA LYS A 99 -17.55 -3.96 -7.25
C LYS A 99 -18.33 -5.21 -7.65
N LEU A 100 -18.21 -6.29 -6.88
CA LEU A 100 -18.82 -7.59 -7.19
C LEU A 100 -20.34 -7.59 -7.05
N LYS A 101 -20.94 -6.63 -6.33
CA LYS A 101 -22.41 -6.45 -6.26
C LYS A 101 -23.02 -5.82 -7.51
N HIS A 102 -22.21 -5.33 -8.44
CA HIS A 102 -22.72 -4.68 -9.66
C HIS A 102 -23.35 -5.70 -10.60
N HIS A 103 -24.47 -5.36 -11.25
CA HIS A 103 -25.24 -6.26 -12.13
C HIS A 103 -24.39 -6.84 -13.27
N ALA A 104 -23.45 -6.06 -13.81
CA ALA A 104 -22.52 -6.51 -14.86
C ALA A 104 -21.67 -7.73 -14.45
N MET A 105 -21.58 -8.05 -13.16
CA MET A 105 -20.85 -9.22 -12.65
C MET A 105 -21.71 -10.48 -12.63
N ALA A 106 -23.03 -10.38 -12.79
CA ALA A 106 -23.96 -11.52 -12.62
C ALA A 106 -23.73 -12.66 -13.61
N GLU A 107 -23.26 -12.35 -14.82
CA GLU A 107 -22.98 -13.32 -15.89
C GLU A 107 -21.48 -13.39 -16.26
N ASP A 108 -20.61 -12.66 -15.54
CA ASP A 108 -19.18 -12.63 -15.82
C ASP A 108 -18.50 -13.92 -15.32
N THR A 109 -18.15 -14.80 -16.25
CA THR A 109 -17.50 -16.10 -15.95
C THR A 109 -16.00 -15.99 -15.69
N ARG A 110 -15.40 -14.81 -15.82
CA ARG A 110 -13.97 -14.61 -15.49
C ARG A 110 -13.74 -14.71 -13.98
N SER A 111 -12.51 -15.00 -13.57
CA SER A 111 -12.08 -14.86 -12.17
C SER A 111 -12.00 -13.39 -11.76
N ILE A 112 -11.89 -13.09 -10.46
CA ILE A 112 -11.73 -11.69 -9.98
C ILE A 112 -10.54 -11.03 -10.68
N ASP A 113 -9.38 -11.69 -10.67
CA ASP A 113 -8.16 -11.27 -11.36
C ASP A 113 -7.52 -12.51 -12.02
N PRO A 114 -7.44 -12.55 -13.36
CA PRO A 114 -6.81 -13.67 -14.09
C PRO A 114 -5.33 -13.88 -13.76
N SER A 115 -4.64 -12.85 -13.28
CA SER A 115 -3.22 -12.92 -12.90
C SER A 115 -3.01 -13.37 -11.45
N CYS A 116 -4.08 -13.49 -10.66
CA CYS A 116 -4.03 -13.86 -9.25
C CYS A 116 -4.08 -15.39 -9.08
N SER A 117 -3.14 -15.94 -8.31
CA SER A 117 -3.02 -17.38 -8.08
C SER A 117 -3.66 -17.85 -6.75
N CYS A 118 -4.47 -17.00 -6.11
CA CYS A 118 -5.20 -17.33 -4.88
C CYS A 118 -6.27 -18.41 -5.14
N MET A 119 -6.65 -19.15 -4.10
CA MET A 119 -7.69 -20.18 -4.19
C MET A 119 -8.99 -19.66 -4.82
N VAL A 120 -9.40 -18.44 -4.46
CA VAL A 120 -10.66 -17.87 -4.94
C VAL A 120 -10.64 -17.62 -6.44
N CYS A 121 -9.56 -17.04 -6.98
CA CYS A 121 -9.42 -16.79 -8.41
C CYS A 121 -9.25 -18.07 -9.24
N LYS A 122 -8.77 -19.16 -8.64
CA LYS A 122 -8.62 -20.47 -9.29
C LYS A 122 -9.91 -21.27 -9.33
N THR A 123 -10.81 -21.06 -8.38
CA THR A 123 -12.00 -21.92 -8.20
C THR A 123 -13.30 -21.24 -8.60
N TYR A 124 -13.43 -19.93 -8.42
CA TYR A 124 -14.72 -19.23 -8.55
C TYR A 124 -14.69 -18.15 -9.61
N THR A 125 -15.83 -17.99 -10.28
CA THR A 125 -16.10 -16.92 -11.24
C THR A 125 -16.67 -15.68 -10.54
N ARG A 126 -16.58 -14.51 -11.17
CA ARG A 126 -17.20 -13.27 -10.70
C ARG A 126 -18.72 -13.42 -10.57
N ALA A 127 -19.38 -14.10 -11.50
CA ALA A 127 -20.80 -14.45 -11.45
C ALA A 127 -21.18 -15.24 -10.20
N TYR A 128 -20.40 -16.27 -9.88
CA TYR A 128 -20.64 -17.08 -8.69
C TYR A 128 -20.47 -16.24 -7.41
N ILE A 129 -19.40 -15.44 -7.34
CA ILE A 129 -19.13 -14.58 -6.19
C ILE A 129 -20.18 -13.46 -6.08
N HIS A 130 -20.67 -12.90 -7.20
CA HIS A 130 -21.76 -11.93 -7.24
C HIS A 130 -23.02 -12.50 -6.56
N CYS A 131 -23.40 -13.73 -6.93
CA CYS A 131 -24.56 -14.40 -6.33
C CYS A 131 -24.37 -14.59 -4.82
N LEU A 132 -23.17 -15.01 -4.38
CA LEU A 132 -22.88 -15.19 -2.95
C LEU A 132 -22.87 -13.86 -2.20
N VAL A 133 -22.15 -12.85 -2.67
CA VAL A 133 -21.99 -11.55 -2.00
C VAL A 133 -23.31 -10.78 -1.87
N THR A 134 -24.30 -11.09 -2.71
CA THR A 134 -25.65 -10.48 -2.63
C THR A 134 -26.60 -11.23 -1.70
N LYS A 135 -26.35 -12.51 -1.42
CA LYS A 135 -27.30 -13.39 -0.71
C LYS A 135 -26.77 -13.99 0.59
N ASP A 136 -25.45 -14.09 0.75
CA ASP A 136 -24.80 -14.87 1.81
C ASP A 136 -23.50 -14.20 2.31
N ALA A 137 -23.25 -14.31 3.62
CA ALA A 137 -22.01 -13.88 4.24
C ALA A 137 -20.76 -14.61 3.70
N MET A 138 -20.89 -15.84 3.21
CA MET A 138 -19.81 -16.61 2.58
C MET A 138 -19.13 -15.85 1.43
N GLY A 139 -19.90 -15.06 0.66
CA GLY A 139 -19.33 -14.22 -0.38
C GLY A 139 -18.29 -13.23 0.16
N SER A 140 -18.55 -12.63 1.32
CA SER A 140 -17.61 -11.69 1.96
C SER A 140 -16.33 -12.38 2.47
N GLN A 141 -16.41 -13.66 2.85
CA GLN A 141 -15.25 -14.44 3.28
C GLN A 141 -14.32 -14.74 2.10
N LEU A 142 -14.87 -15.16 0.95
CA LEU A 142 -14.10 -15.40 -0.27
C LEU A 142 -13.42 -14.11 -0.74
N VAL A 143 -14.16 -12.99 -0.77
CA VAL A 143 -13.57 -11.69 -1.15
C VAL A 143 -12.51 -11.24 -0.14
N SER A 144 -12.70 -11.51 1.16
CA SER A 144 -11.69 -11.20 2.18
C SER A 144 -10.40 -11.99 1.96
N TYR A 145 -10.51 -13.29 1.66
CA TYR A 145 -9.36 -14.13 1.32
C TYR A 145 -8.59 -13.58 0.13
N HIS A 146 -9.29 -13.25 -0.96
CA HIS A 146 -8.69 -12.64 -2.15
C HIS A 146 -8.00 -11.31 -1.83
N ASN A 147 -8.67 -10.42 -1.10
CA ASN A 147 -8.12 -9.11 -0.76
C ASN A 147 -6.88 -9.21 0.12
N LEU A 148 -6.87 -10.10 1.11
CA LEU A 148 -5.70 -10.35 1.95
C LEU A 148 -4.55 -10.92 1.13
N TYR A 149 -4.83 -11.87 0.24
CA TYR A 149 -3.83 -12.43 -0.67
C TYR A 149 -3.20 -11.34 -1.55
N TYR A 150 -4.02 -10.44 -2.12
CA TYR A 150 -3.55 -9.31 -2.92
C TYR A 150 -2.59 -8.42 -2.12
N MET A 151 -2.96 -8.05 -0.89
CA MET A 151 -2.13 -7.19 -0.04
C MET A 151 -0.80 -7.86 0.34
N ILE A 152 -0.83 -9.14 0.70
CA ILE A 152 0.39 -9.92 1.00
C ILE A 152 1.29 -10.03 -0.24
N LYS A 153 0.71 -10.27 -1.42
CA LYS A 153 1.45 -10.31 -2.68
C LYS A 153 2.08 -8.95 -2.98
N LEU A 154 1.35 -7.84 -2.83
CA LEU A 154 1.89 -6.50 -3.02
C LEU A 154 3.08 -6.24 -2.09
N SER A 155 2.97 -6.58 -0.80
CA SER A 155 4.09 -6.45 0.14
C SER A 155 5.31 -7.29 -0.23
N ARG A 156 5.11 -8.51 -0.75
CA ARG A 156 6.21 -9.35 -1.26
C ARG A 156 6.85 -8.76 -2.50
N ASP A 157 6.05 -8.31 -3.47
CA ASP A 157 6.53 -7.70 -4.71
C ASP A 157 7.35 -6.43 -4.39
N LEU A 158 6.88 -5.58 -3.45
CA LEU A 158 7.62 -4.41 -2.96
C LEU A 158 8.96 -4.82 -2.34
N HIS A 159 8.96 -5.77 -1.41
CA HIS A 159 10.17 -6.25 -0.75
C HIS A 159 11.20 -6.82 -1.75
N THR A 160 10.77 -7.67 -2.69
CA THR A 160 11.64 -8.22 -3.73
C THR A 160 12.23 -7.12 -4.61
N SER A 161 11.41 -6.15 -5.05
CA SER A 161 11.89 -5.05 -5.89
C SER A 161 12.91 -4.15 -5.18
N ILE A 162 12.79 -4.02 -3.85
CA ILE A 162 13.75 -3.28 -3.03
C ILE A 162 15.10 -4.02 -2.99
N ILE A 163 15.09 -5.34 -2.76
CA ILE A 163 16.30 -6.16 -2.72
C ILE A 163 17.00 -6.18 -4.08
N GLU A 164 16.23 -6.30 -5.16
CA GLU A 164 16.75 -6.34 -6.54
C GLU A 164 17.13 -4.96 -7.08
N GLY A 165 16.74 -3.88 -6.39
CA GLY A 165 16.96 -2.50 -6.85
C GLY A 165 16.06 -2.10 -8.03
N SER A 166 14.96 -2.81 -8.25
CA SER A 166 13.97 -2.60 -9.32
C SER A 166 12.66 -1.94 -8.83
N PHE A 167 12.69 -1.35 -7.65
CA PHE A 167 11.54 -0.65 -7.06
C PHE A 167 10.96 0.47 -7.96
N PRO A 168 11.78 1.32 -8.61
CA PRO A 168 11.24 2.35 -9.51
C PRO A 168 10.43 1.79 -10.68
N GLU A 169 10.86 0.67 -11.24
CA GLU A 169 10.17 -0.03 -12.32
C GLU A 169 8.84 -0.59 -11.82
N LEU A 170 8.83 -1.23 -10.65
CA LEU A 170 7.61 -1.71 -10.00
C LEU A 170 6.64 -0.55 -9.77
N TYR A 171 7.10 0.58 -9.25
CA TYR A 171 6.29 1.76 -9.02
C TYR A 171 5.67 2.28 -10.33
N ALA A 172 6.46 2.40 -11.39
CA ALA A 172 5.99 2.88 -12.69
C ALA A 172 4.93 1.93 -13.28
N ILE A 173 5.11 0.62 -13.17
CA ILE A 173 4.14 -0.39 -13.62
C ILE A 173 2.86 -0.30 -12.79
N PHE A 174 2.98 -0.23 -11.46
CA PHE A 174 1.85 -0.11 -10.54
C PHE A 174 1.02 1.16 -10.84
N TYR A 175 1.69 2.30 -10.98
CA TYR A 175 1.04 3.58 -11.26
C TYR A 175 0.27 3.56 -12.59
N ARG A 176 0.88 3.03 -13.66
CA ARG A 176 0.22 2.91 -14.97
C ARG A 176 -1.01 2.02 -14.93
N ARG A 177 -1.01 0.96 -14.10
CA ARG A 177 -2.16 0.06 -13.93
C ARG A 177 -3.29 0.73 -13.16
N CYS A 178 -2.98 1.43 -12.07
CA CYS A 178 -3.98 2.14 -11.28
C CYS A 178 -4.58 3.36 -12.00
N PHE A 179 -3.81 3.99 -12.90
CA PHE A 179 -4.21 5.21 -13.61
C PHE A 179 -3.97 5.06 -15.13
N PRO A 180 -4.81 4.30 -15.84
CA PRO A 180 -4.71 4.16 -17.30
C PRO A 180 -5.00 5.48 -18.03
N LYS A 181 -4.36 5.70 -19.18
CA LYS A 181 -4.57 6.87 -20.04
C LYS A 181 -6.06 7.02 -20.38
N GLY A 182 -6.66 8.17 -20.08
CA GLY A 182 -8.08 8.43 -20.34
C GLY A 182 -8.93 8.68 -19.09
N MET A 183 -8.43 8.41 -17.88
CA MET A 183 -8.99 8.97 -16.63
C MET A 183 -8.54 10.44 -16.41
N TYR A 184 -8.38 11.18 -17.50
CA TYR A 184 -8.19 12.62 -17.51
C TYR A 184 -9.59 13.24 -17.39
N LEU A 185 -9.87 13.77 -16.21
CA LEU A 185 -11.18 14.20 -15.73
C LEU A 185 -11.90 15.19 -16.64
N ASN A 186 -13.24 15.11 -16.59
CA ASN A 186 -14.16 16.23 -16.77
C ASN A 186 -13.73 17.45 -15.92
N GLY A 187 -12.76 18.23 -16.41
CA GLY A 187 -12.48 19.59 -15.96
C GLY A 187 -11.93 19.80 -14.55
N SER A 188 -11.85 18.79 -13.69
CA SER A 188 -11.09 18.89 -12.43
C SER A 188 -9.61 18.65 -12.72
N ALA A 189 -8.85 19.74 -12.65
CA ALA A 189 -7.42 19.83 -12.86
C ALA A 189 -6.64 18.62 -12.30
N MET A 190 -5.57 18.25 -13.03
CA MET A 190 -4.44 17.49 -12.49
C MET A 190 -4.21 17.92 -11.04
N PRO A 191 -4.34 17.02 -10.05
CA PRO A 191 -3.90 17.36 -8.70
C PRO A 191 -2.44 17.80 -8.80
N TRP A 192 -2.13 18.93 -8.19
CA TRP A 192 -0.77 19.50 -7.99
C TRP A 192 0.30 18.42 -7.66
N MET A 193 -0.09 17.26 -7.14
CA MET A 193 0.68 16.01 -7.10
C MET A 193 1.51 15.75 -8.35
N LEU A 194 1.06 16.07 -9.58
CA LEU A 194 1.85 15.79 -10.78
C LEU A 194 2.94 16.84 -11.09
N LEU A 195 2.75 18.12 -10.74
CA LEU A 195 3.79 19.14 -10.95
C LEU A 195 4.94 18.99 -9.96
N GLU A 196 4.63 18.62 -8.71
CA GLU A 196 5.65 18.20 -7.75
C GLU A 196 6.06 16.73 -7.91
N SER A 197 5.32 15.88 -8.63
CA SER A 197 5.75 14.49 -8.91
C SER A 197 6.94 14.41 -9.84
N ILE A 198 7.35 15.43 -10.58
CA ILE A 198 8.67 15.33 -11.23
C ILE A 198 9.76 15.36 -10.15
N SER A 199 9.54 16.13 -9.08
CA SER A 199 10.37 16.13 -7.88
C SER A 199 10.15 14.87 -7.03
N CYS A 200 8.92 14.42 -6.77
CA CYS A 200 8.63 13.19 -6.02
C CYS A 200 8.94 11.89 -6.79
N HIS A 201 8.88 11.84 -8.11
CA HIS A 201 9.31 10.69 -8.92
C HIS A 201 10.83 10.64 -8.94
N ALA A 202 11.50 11.80 -9.09
CA ALA A 202 12.95 11.89 -8.89
C ALA A 202 13.38 11.60 -7.43
N VAL A 203 12.60 12.00 -6.43
CA VAL A 203 12.84 11.75 -5.00
C VAL A 203 12.49 10.32 -4.62
N ILE A 204 11.48 9.68 -5.22
CA ILE A 204 11.17 8.25 -5.05
C ILE A 204 12.22 7.40 -5.78
N LEU A 205 12.70 7.82 -6.96
CA LEU A 205 13.87 7.23 -7.62
C LEU A 205 15.15 7.44 -6.77
N GLN A 206 15.38 8.63 -6.21
CA GLN A 206 16.51 8.92 -5.32
C GLN A 206 16.40 8.19 -3.97
N LEU A 207 15.20 8.06 -3.41
CA LEU A 207 14.92 7.30 -2.19
C LEU A 207 15.03 5.81 -2.47
N ALA A 208 14.62 5.31 -3.65
CA ALA A 208 14.88 3.93 -4.08
C ALA A 208 16.39 3.66 -4.23
N LEU A 209 17.15 4.64 -4.75
CA LEU A 209 18.62 4.59 -4.75
C LEU A 209 19.21 4.64 -3.32
N LYS A 210 18.55 5.34 -2.39
CA LYS A 210 18.95 5.42 -0.97
C LYS A 210 18.58 4.17 -0.15
N ILE A 211 17.45 3.55 -0.46
CA ILE A 211 17.00 2.24 0.03
C ILE A 211 18.08 1.18 -0.28
N ARG A 212 18.72 1.25 -1.45
CA ARG A 212 19.87 0.39 -1.81
C ARG A 212 21.06 0.54 -0.85
N SER A 213 21.24 1.70 -0.22
CA SER A 213 22.27 1.96 0.80
C SER A 213 21.86 1.44 2.17
N ASN A 214 20.60 1.66 2.58
CA ASN A 214 20.14 1.35 3.94
C ASN A 214 19.92 -0.16 4.18
N TYR A 215 19.51 -0.92 3.14
CA TYR A 215 19.38 -2.38 3.25
C TYR A 215 20.72 -3.14 3.25
N ARG A 216 21.86 -2.47 2.97
CA ARG A 216 23.19 -3.06 3.26
C ARG A 216 23.56 -2.98 4.75
N CYS A 217 22.99 -2.03 5.49
CA CYS A 217 23.29 -1.80 6.91
C CYS A 217 22.42 -2.64 7.85
N CYS A 218 21.15 -2.91 7.48
CA CYS A 218 20.35 -3.94 8.12
C CYS A 218 20.91 -5.31 7.75
N GLY A 219 21.88 -5.81 8.53
CA GLY A 219 22.53 -7.12 8.41
C GLY A 219 21.57 -8.30 8.58
N ILE A 220 20.52 -8.38 7.77
CA ILE A 220 19.82 -9.63 7.45
C ILE A 220 20.82 -10.43 6.65
N SER A 221 21.73 -11.09 7.39
CA SER A 221 22.73 -11.98 6.84
C SER A 221 21.99 -12.98 5.96
N THR A 222 22.24 -12.91 4.66
CA THR A 222 21.99 -14.02 3.73
C THR A 222 22.98 -15.12 4.05
N ARG A 223 22.90 -15.73 5.24
CA ARG A 223 23.42 -17.07 5.42
C ARG A 223 22.38 -17.99 4.80
N PRO A 224 22.74 -18.78 3.76
CA PRO A 224 21.89 -19.89 3.37
C PRO A 224 21.66 -20.73 4.62
N ARG A 225 20.40 -21.12 4.88
CA ARG A 225 20.15 -22.23 5.80
C ARG A 225 20.78 -23.47 5.16
N GLU A 226 22.02 -23.77 5.55
CA GLU A 226 22.58 -25.09 5.38
C GLU A 226 21.71 -26.07 6.19
N ARG A 227 21.39 -27.20 5.56
CA ARG A 227 20.66 -28.32 6.15
C ARG A 227 21.53 -29.04 7.16
#